data_AF-A0A967SNT3-F1
#
_entry.id   AF-A0A967SNT3-F1
#
_cell.length_a   1.000
_cell.length_b   1.000
_cell.length_c   1.000
_cell.angle_alpha   90.00
_cell.angle_beta   90.00
_cell.angle_gamma   90.00
#
_symmetry.space_group_name_H-M   'P 1'
#
loop_
_entity.id
_entity.type
_entity.pdbx_description
1 polymer ?
#
loop_
_entity_poly.entity_id
_entity_poly.type
_entity_poly.pdbx_seq_one_letter_code
_entity_poly.pdbx_strand_id
1 'polypeptide(L)'
;MPDSDYGRRLPLAAQVLFGALLAGTALYVVPTLVLSGAIVTAVVAAVVWLGGTGALWYLYRRDLRWAARRLADERDAHRLYRTLIEHGAEAHVVVRSDGAVAYASPNLTALLGVDPDGLDERGGLIDLVRHADRRRALEAFARVRRS
;
A
#
# COMPACT_ATOMS: atom_id res chain seq x y z
N MET A 1 -11.46 4.09 -10.71
CA MET A 1 -11.86 4.13 -9.28
C MET A 1 -11.00 5.20 -8.62
N PRO A 2 -11.60 6.17 -7.91
CA PRO A 2 -11.04 7.52 -7.73
C PRO A 2 -10.06 7.65 -6.57
N ASP A 3 -9.21 8.66 -6.68
CA ASP A 3 -8.28 9.21 -5.69
C ASP A 3 -8.79 9.15 -4.25
N SER A 4 -8.08 8.40 -3.40
CA SER A 4 -8.13 8.57 -1.95
C SER A 4 -6.91 9.34 -1.49
N ASP A 5 -6.96 10.65 -1.73
CA ASP A 5 -6.12 11.70 -1.13
C ASP A 5 -6.42 11.83 0.37
N TYR A 6 -6.18 10.75 1.12
CA TYR A 6 -6.32 10.66 2.58
C TYR A 6 -4.96 10.52 3.24
N GLY A 7 -4.06 11.43 2.87
CA GLY A 7 -2.78 11.60 3.51
C GLY A 7 -2.52 13.07 3.66
N ARG A 8 -3.39 13.79 4.39
CA ARG A 8 -3.21 15.21 4.74
C ARG A 8 -2.06 15.35 5.74
N ARG A 9 -0.86 14.93 5.31
CA ARG A 9 0.42 15.47 5.76
C ARG A 9 0.25 16.96 5.61
N LEU A 10 0.37 17.72 6.70
CA LEU A 10 0.63 19.15 6.57
C LEU A 10 1.80 19.25 5.59
N PRO A 11 1.66 19.97 4.46
CA PRO A 11 2.70 20.03 3.44
C PRO A 11 4.00 20.45 4.13
N LEU A 12 5.16 19.94 3.72
CA LEU A 12 6.46 20.33 4.30
C LEU A 12 6.59 21.86 4.45
N ALA A 13 5.98 22.61 3.52
CA ALA A 13 5.80 24.06 3.59
C ALA A 13 5.08 24.55 4.85
N ALA A 14 4.00 23.92 5.30
CA ALA A 14 3.29 24.27 6.52
C ALA A 14 4.13 24.00 7.77
N GLN A 15 4.97 22.96 7.78
CA GLN A 15 5.89 22.70 8.90
C GLN A 15 7.02 23.73 8.95
N VAL A 16 7.58 24.09 7.81
CA VAL A 16 8.62 25.12 7.70
C VAL A 16 8.05 26.50 8.03
N LEU A 17 6.85 26.83 7.54
CA LEU A 17 6.15 28.07 7.88
C LEU A 17 5.81 28.14 9.36
N PHE A 18 5.34 27.04 9.95
CA PHE A 18 5.05 27.01 11.39
C PHE A 18 6.33 27.17 12.20
N GLY A 19 7.39 26.44 11.88
CA GLY A 19 8.70 26.59 12.53
C GLY A 19 9.31 27.99 12.37
N ALA A 20 9.16 28.61 11.19
CA ALA A 20 9.66 29.95 10.90
C ALA A 20 8.84 31.04 11.61
N LEU A 21 7.51 30.93 11.62
CA LEU A 21 6.61 31.83 12.35
C LEU A 21 6.94 31.77 13.84
N LEU A 22 7.14 30.55 14.34
CA LEU A 22 7.50 30.28 15.71
C LEU A 22 8.89 30.88 16.08
N ALA A 23 9.91 30.65 15.26
CA ALA A 23 11.24 31.24 15.46
C ALA A 23 11.22 32.78 15.40
N GLY A 24 10.42 33.36 14.49
CA GLY A 24 10.22 34.80 14.38
C GLY A 24 9.56 35.40 15.63
N THR A 25 8.54 34.74 16.17
CA THR A 25 7.90 35.18 17.42
C THR A 25 8.85 35.11 18.62
N ALA A 26 9.70 34.07 18.71
CA ALA A 26 10.70 33.94 19.76
C ALA A 26 11.77 35.05 19.68
N LEU A 27 12.23 35.38 18.47
CA LEU A 27 13.23 36.43 18.25
C LEU A 27 12.69 37.83 18.61
N TYR A 28 11.38 38.04 18.51
CA TYR A 28 10.75 39.32 18.86
C TYR A 28 10.39 39.43 20.34
N VAL A 29 9.75 38.40 20.91
CA VAL A 29 9.18 38.48 22.28
C VAL A 29 10.24 38.39 23.38
N VAL A 30 11.31 37.60 23.17
CA VAL A 30 12.33 37.38 24.19
C VAL A 30 13.16 38.65 24.48
N PRO A 31 13.68 39.39 23.47
CA PRO A 31 14.41 40.63 23.73
C PRO A 31 13.55 41.71 24.37
N THR A 32 12.28 41.83 23.97
CA THR A 32 11.34 42.80 24.54
C THR A 32 11.04 42.51 26.01
N LEU A 33 10.89 41.24 26.38
CA LEU A 33 10.70 40.84 27.78
C LEU A 33 11.96 41.05 28.63
N VAL A 34 13.14 40.79 28.07
CA VAL A 34 14.43 41.02 28.75
C VAL A 34 14.69 42.51 29.00
N LEU A 35 14.38 43.39 28.03
CA LEU A 35 14.52 44.84 28.20
C LEU A 35 13.58 45.42 29.28
N SER A 36 12.43 44.76 29.51
CA SER A 36 11.45 45.17 30.54
C SER A 36 11.77 44.67 31.96
N GLY A 37 12.88 43.93 32.15
CA GLY A 37 13.26 43.34 33.44
C GLY A 37 12.53 42.04 33.81
N ALA A 38 11.74 41.46 32.90
CA ALA A 38 10.88 40.31 33.15
C ALA A 38 11.57 38.96 32.82
N ILE A 39 12.75 38.73 33.38
CA ILE A 39 13.60 37.56 33.10
C ILE A 39 12.85 36.24 33.37
N VAL A 40 12.04 36.18 34.42
CA VAL A 40 11.27 34.98 34.79
C VAL A 40 10.29 34.57 33.68
N THR A 41 9.61 35.53 33.04
CA THR A 41 8.69 35.22 31.93
C THR A 41 9.41 34.74 30.68
N ALA A 42 10.60 35.27 30.40
CA ALA A 42 11.41 34.82 29.26
C ALA A 42 11.89 33.36 29.46
N VAL A 43 12.29 33.00 30.67
CA VAL A 43 12.71 31.63 31.01
C VAL A 43 11.53 30.66 30.93
N VAL A 44 10.36 31.02 31.49
CA VAL A 44 9.16 30.18 31.42
C VAL A 44 8.71 29.98 29.97
N ALA A 45 8.72 31.04 29.15
CA ALA A 45 8.45 30.92 27.73
C ALA A 45 9.43 29.95 27.06
N ALA A 46 10.74 30.12 27.25
CA ALA A 46 11.76 29.26 26.64
C ALA A 46 11.58 27.78 27.01
N VAL A 47 11.22 27.47 28.26
CA VAL A 47 10.97 26.10 28.72
C VAL A 47 9.73 25.50 28.07
N VAL A 48 8.62 26.25 28.02
CA VAL A 48 7.38 25.82 27.33
C VAL A 48 7.66 25.60 25.84
N TRP A 49 8.51 26.43 25.26
CA TRP A 49 8.94 26.35 23.87
C TRP A 49 9.79 25.11 23.55
N LEU A 50 10.83 24.85 24.34
CA LEU A 50 11.66 23.65 24.19
C LEU A 50 10.86 22.38 24.42
N GLY A 51 9.96 22.38 25.41
CA GLY A 51 9.07 21.25 25.68
C GLY A 51 8.06 21.01 24.56
N GLY A 52 7.40 22.07 24.08
CA GLY A 52 6.37 21.99 23.05
C GLY A 52 6.92 21.54 21.69
N THR A 53 8.06 22.08 21.26
CA THR A 53 8.73 21.68 20.01
C THR A 53 9.23 20.24 20.06
N GLY A 54 9.80 19.82 21.19
CA GLY A 54 10.22 18.43 21.41
C GLY A 54 9.04 17.44 21.38
N ALA A 55 7.92 17.77 22.02
CA ALA A 55 6.71 16.95 22.02
C ALA A 55 6.10 16.84 20.61
N LEU A 56 6.01 17.95 19.87
CA LEU A 56 5.49 17.96 18.50
C LEU A 56 6.36 17.10 17.57
N TRP A 57 7.69 17.21 17.70
CA TRP A 57 8.64 16.45 16.90
C TRP A 57 8.60 14.95 17.24
N TYR A 58 8.43 14.59 18.51
CA TYR A 58 8.26 13.21 18.94
C TYR A 58 6.99 12.57 18.34
N LEU A 59 5.86 13.30 18.38
CA LEU A 59 4.61 12.82 17.80
C LEU A 59 4.72 12.68 16.28
N TYR A 60 5.34 13.64 15.59
CA TYR A 60 5.58 13.57 14.16
C TYR A 60 6.46 12.37 13.76
N ARG A 61 7.55 12.13 14.50
CA ARG A 61 8.47 11.01 14.24
C ARG A 61 7.81 9.65 14.47
N ARG A 62 6.93 9.55 15.47
CA ARG A 62 6.17 8.34 15.75
C ARG A 62 5.30 7.99 14.55
N ASP A 63 4.59 8.95 13.98
CA ASP A 63 3.65 8.72 12.87
C ASP A 63 4.34 8.23 11.58
N LEU A 64 5.48 8.83 11.23
CA LEU A 64 6.27 8.40 10.08
C LEU A 64 6.74 6.94 10.15
N ARG A 65 7.02 6.44 11.36
CA ARG A 65 7.44 5.04 11.56
C ARG A 65 6.29 4.07 11.30
N TRP A 66 5.06 4.43 11.62
CA TRP A 66 3.89 3.58 11.35
C TRP A 66 3.56 3.53 9.86
N ALA A 67 3.64 4.67 9.17
CA ALA A 67 3.41 4.73 7.73
C ALA A 67 4.46 3.92 6.94
N ALA A 68 5.74 4.03 7.33
CA ALA A 68 6.81 3.28 6.70
C ALA A 68 6.66 1.76 6.89
N ARG A 69 6.20 1.32 8.06
CA ARG A 69 5.92 -0.10 8.33
C ARG A 69 4.77 -0.63 7.48
N ARG A 70 3.65 0.10 7.38
CA ARG A 70 2.52 -0.31 6.53
C ARG A 70 2.93 -0.49 5.06
N LEU A 71 3.71 0.44 4.53
CA LEU A 71 4.22 0.36 3.16
C LEU A 71 5.22 -0.79 2.94
N ALA A 72 6.01 -1.14 3.95
CA ALA A 72 6.91 -2.28 3.89
C ALA A 72 6.12 -3.60 3.92
N ASP A 73 5.17 -3.73 4.85
CA ASP A 73 4.31 -4.91 4.98
C ASP A 73 3.50 -5.16 3.70
N GLU A 74 2.93 -4.11 3.09
CA GLU A 74 2.22 -4.22 1.81
C GLU A 74 3.13 -4.69 0.66
N ARG A 75 4.37 -4.20 0.60
CA ARG A 75 5.34 -4.59 -0.43
C ARG A 75 5.82 -6.02 -0.25
N ASP A 76 6.07 -6.44 0.99
CA ASP A 76 6.51 -7.79 1.29
C ASP A 76 5.38 -8.79 1.06
N ALA A 77 4.14 -8.44 1.42
CA ALA A 77 2.96 -9.24 1.06
C ALA A 77 2.80 -9.35 -0.46
N HIS A 78 2.91 -8.24 -1.21
CA HIS A 78 2.82 -8.28 -2.68
C HIS A 78 3.93 -9.12 -3.32
N ARG A 79 5.16 -9.01 -2.82
CA ARG A 79 6.29 -9.82 -3.31
C ARG A 79 6.07 -11.30 -2.99
N LEU A 80 5.63 -11.62 -1.78
CA LEU A 80 5.32 -13.00 -1.40
C LEU A 80 4.19 -13.56 -2.25
N TYR A 81 3.10 -12.81 -2.45
CA TYR A 81 2.01 -13.21 -3.36
C TYR A 81 2.52 -13.43 -4.79
N ARG A 82 3.32 -12.50 -5.31
CA ARG A 82 3.90 -12.61 -6.65
C ARG A 82 4.81 -13.83 -6.76
N THR A 83 5.69 -14.07 -5.80
CA THR A 83 6.54 -15.26 -5.76
C THR A 83 5.74 -16.54 -5.60
N LEU A 84 4.69 -16.57 -4.78
CA LEU A 84 3.83 -17.76 -4.62
C LEU A 84 3.02 -18.05 -5.89
N ILE A 85 2.55 -17.03 -6.61
CA ILE A 85 1.79 -17.21 -7.86
C ILE A 85 2.72 -17.54 -9.04
N GLU A 86 3.90 -16.91 -9.11
CA GLU A 86 4.91 -17.10 -10.17
C GLU A 86 5.93 -18.21 -9.86
N HIS A 87 5.96 -18.82 -8.68
CA HIS A 87 6.83 -19.97 -8.37
C HIS A 87 6.12 -21.09 -7.60
N GLY A 88 4.82 -20.95 -7.33
CA GLY A 88 4.03 -22.00 -6.70
C GLY A 88 3.88 -23.21 -7.61
N ALA A 89 3.80 -24.39 -6.99
CA ALA A 89 3.58 -25.67 -7.66
C ALA A 89 2.13 -25.85 -8.18
N GLU A 90 1.31 -24.81 -8.11
CA GLU A 90 -0.09 -24.80 -8.55
C GLU A 90 -0.29 -23.72 -9.61
N ALA A 91 -0.99 -24.08 -10.69
CA ALA A 91 -1.43 -23.13 -11.71
C ALA A 91 -2.91 -22.78 -11.46
N HIS A 92 -3.22 -21.48 -11.47
CA HIS A 92 -4.59 -20.99 -11.39
C HIS A 92 -5.07 -20.56 -12.77
N VAL A 93 -6.25 -21.04 -13.16
CA VAL A 93 -6.96 -20.61 -14.37
C VAL A 93 -8.36 -20.19 -13.98
N VAL A 94 -8.71 -18.94 -14.26
CA VAL A 94 -10.07 -18.42 -14.14
C VAL A 94 -10.75 -18.60 -15.49
N VAL A 95 -11.90 -19.25 -15.49
CA VAL A 95 -12.66 -19.56 -16.70
C VAL A 95 -14.01 -18.84 -16.65
N ARG A 96 -14.42 -18.23 -17.76
CA ARG A 96 -15.74 -17.61 -17.94
C ARG A 96 -16.83 -18.68 -18.06
N SER A 97 -18.08 -18.22 -17.96
CA SER A 97 -19.28 -19.07 -17.99
C SER A 97 -19.48 -19.87 -19.29
N ASP A 98 -18.80 -19.48 -20.36
CA ASP A 98 -18.78 -20.11 -21.68
C ASP A 98 -17.58 -21.07 -21.88
N GLY A 99 -16.66 -21.16 -20.91
CA GLY A 99 -15.45 -21.97 -21.00
C GLY A 99 -14.21 -21.22 -21.49
N ALA A 100 -14.32 -19.92 -21.84
CA ALA A 100 -13.19 -19.09 -22.25
C ALA A 100 -12.29 -18.73 -21.06
N VAL A 101 -10.99 -18.54 -21.27
CA VAL A 101 -10.05 -18.24 -20.18
C VAL A 101 -10.10 -16.75 -19.87
N ALA A 102 -10.46 -16.40 -18.63
CA ALA A 102 -10.46 -15.00 -18.16
C ALA A 102 -9.09 -14.57 -17.64
N TYR A 103 -8.35 -15.52 -17.05
CA TYR A 103 -7.01 -15.30 -16.51
C TYR A 103 -6.31 -16.66 -16.38
N ALA A 104 -5.03 -16.73 -16.72
CA ALA A 104 -4.19 -17.89 -16.43
C ALA A 104 -2.88 -17.43 -15.80
N SER A 105 -2.46 -18.10 -14.72
CA SER A 105 -1.19 -17.82 -14.06
C SER A 105 0.00 -18.10 -15.01
N PRO A 106 1.06 -17.29 -14.99
CA PRO A 106 2.29 -17.53 -15.77
C PRO A 106 2.93 -18.90 -15.52
N ASN A 107 2.74 -19.47 -14.33
CA ASN A 107 3.27 -20.79 -13.97
C ASN A 107 2.62 -21.95 -14.69
N LEU A 108 1.53 -21.71 -15.41
CA LEU A 108 0.95 -22.68 -16.32
C LEU A 108 1.97 -23.19 -17.33
N THR A 109 2.84 -22.31 -17.85
CA THR A 109 3.90 -22.71 -18.79
C THR A 109 4.91 -23.64 -18.13
N ALA A 110 5.31 -23.33 -16.90
CA ALA A 110 6.28 -24.14 -16.15
C ALA A 110 5.71 -25.52 -15.74
N LEU A 111 4.42 -25.58 -15.40
CA LEU A 111 3.78 -26.79 -14.87
C LEU A 111 3.17 -27.69 -15.95
N LEU A 112 2.57 -27.09 -16.99
CA LEU A 112 1.83 -27.81 -18.03
C LEU A 112 2.44 -27.67 -19.43
N GLY A 113 3.47 -26.83 -19.60
CA GLY A 113 4.11 -26.59 -20.91
C GLY A 113 3.24 -25.82 -21.89
N VAL A 114 2.19 -25.15 -21.40
CA VAL A 114 1.21 -24.43 -22.22
C VAL A 114 1.34 -22.95 -21.95
N ASP A 115 1.44 -22.17 -23.02
CA ASP A 115 1.45 -20.70 -22.95
C ASP A 115 0.05 -20.19 -22.54
N PRO A 116 -0.07 -19.44 -21.42
CA PRO A 116 -1.34 -18.91 -20.96
C PRO A 116 -2.01 -17.98 -21.98
N ASP A 117 -1.26 -17.23 -22.78
CA ASP A 117 -1.81 -16.32 -23.78
C ASP A 117 -2.41 -17.07 -24.99
N GLY A 118 -1.89 -18.27 -25.28
CA GLY A 118 -2.38 -19.13 -26.36
C GLY A 118 -3.53 -20.05 -25.96
N LEU A 119 -4.03 -19.98 -24.72
CA LEU A 119 -5.12 -20.86 -24.25
C LEU A 119 -6.45 -20.58 -24.95
N ASP A 120 -6.79 -19.32 -25.17
CA ASP A 120 -8.05 -18.95 -25.84
C ASP A 120 -8.06 -19.42 -27.31
N GLU A 121 -6.91 -19.38 -27.98
CA GLU A 121 -6.76 -19.87 -29.37
C GLU A 121 -6.93 -21.38 -29.50
N ARG A 122 -6.68 -22.12 -28.41
CA ARG A 122 -6.81 -23.58 -28.34
C ARG A 122 -8.19 -24.04 -27.86
N GLY A 123 -9.19 -23.16 -27.78
CA GLY A 123 -10.51 -23.54 -27.28
C GLY A 123 -10.60 -23.60 -25.75
N GLY A 124 -9.66 -22.96 -25.05
CA GLY A 124 -9.67 -22.79 -23.60
C GLY A 124 -9.21 -24.02 -22.81
N LEU A 125 -9.50 -24.02 -21.51
CA LEU A 125 -9.02 -25.04 -20.55
C LEU A 125 -9.51 -26.46 -20.88
N ILE A 126 -10.68 -26.60 -21.51
CA ILE A 126 -11.28 -27.90 -21.86
C ILE A 126 -10.42 -28.68 -22.86
N ASP A 127 -9.66 -27.98 -23.71
CA ASP A 127 -8.86 -28.65 -24.72
C ASP A 127 -7.60 -29.31 -24.14
N LEU A 128 -7.14 -28.86 -22.97
CA LEU A 128 -6.12 -29.53 -22.17
C LEU A 128 -6.64 -30.78 -21.47
N VAL A 129 -7.96 -30.90 -21.29
CA VAL A 129 -8.58 -32.11 -20.76
C VAL A 129 -8.60 -33.18 -21.85
N ARG A 130 -8.16 -34.39 -21.47
CA ARG A 130 -8.14 -35.56 -22.35
C ARG A 130 -9.52 -35.77 -23.00
N HIS A 131 -9.55 -36.06 -24.31
CA HIS A 131 -10.77 -36.00 -25.12
C HIS A 131 -11.96 -36.80 -24.57
N ALA A 132 -11.71 -37.98 -23.98
CA ALA A 132 -12.78 -38.80 -23.42
C ALA A 132 -13.38 -38.24 -22.12
N ASP A 133 -12.69 -37.33 -21.44
CA ASP A 133 -13.07 -36.75 -20.15
C ASP A 133 -13.62 -35.31 -20.29
N ARG A 134 -13.53 -34.70 -21.48
CA ARG A 134 -14.04 -33.34 -21.75
C ARG A 134 -15.52 -33.16 -21.40
N ARG A 135 -16.36 -34.16 -21.72
CA ARG A 135 -17.80 -34.12 -21.43
C ARG A 135 -18.07 -34.05 -19.92
N ARG A 136 -17.33 -34.83 -19.12
CA ARG A 136 -17.42 -34.79 -17.65
C ARG A 136 -16.96 -33.45 -17.08
N ALA A 137 -15.91 -32.86 -17.65
CA ALA A 137 -15.42 -31.54 -17.24
C ALA A 137 -16.46 -30.44 -17.50
N LEU A 138 -17.07 -30.42 -18.70
CA LEU A 138 -18.15 -29.48 -19.03
C LEU A 138 -19.38 -29.63 -18.12
N GLU A 139 -19.78 -30.87 -17.81
CA GLU A 139 -20.86 -31.14 -16.85
C GLU A 139 -20.52 -30.67 -15.43
N ALA A 140 -19.27 -30.80 -15.00
CA ALA A 140 -18.81 -30.28 -13.71
C ALA A 140 -18.88 -28.75 -13.65
N PHE A 141 -18.42 -28.05 -14.69
CA PHE A 141 -18.54 -26.58 -14.78
C PHE A 141 -20.01 -26.13 -14.78
N ALA A 142 -20.88 -26.83 -15.50
CA ALA A 142 -22.31 -26.53 -15.55
C ALA A 142 -23.03 -26.73 -14.20
N ARG A 143 -22.51 -27.59 -13.31
CA ARG A 143 -23.05 -27.78 -11.95
C ARG A 143 -22.68 -26.65 -11.01
N VAL A 144 -21.41 -26.20 -11.03
CA VAL A 144 -20.97 -25.04 -10.23
C VAL A 144 -21.73 -23.77 -10.61
N ARG A 145 -22.11 -23.64 -11.89
CA ARG A 145 -22.95 -22.52 -12.36
C ARG A 145 -24.36 -22.47 -11.74
N ARG A 146 -24.88 -23.58 -11.20
CA ARG A 146 -26.25 -23.64 -10.64
C ARG A 146 -26.32 -23.51 -9.11
N SER A 147 -25.18 -23.47 -8.42
CA SER A 147 -25.09 -23.23 -6.98
C SER A 147 -24.81 -21.77 -6.69
#